data_AF-A0A3E0KAI3-F1
#
_entry.id   AF-A0A3E0KAI3-F1
#
_cell.length_a   1.000
_cell.length_b   1.000
_cell.length_c   1.000
_cell.angle_alpha   90.00
_cell.angle_beta   90.00
_cell.angle_gamma   90.00
#
_symmetry.space_group_name_H-M   'P 1'
#
loop_
_entity.id
_entity.type
_entity.pdbx_description
1 polymer ?
#
loop_
_entity_poly.entity_id
_entity_poly.type
_entity_poly.pdbx_seq_one_letter_code
_entity_poly.pdbx_strand_id
1 'polypeptide(L)'
;MTDGDVWEILQDEPVTVRRVLQHLGIVAERRLHIILNGEKTSVPLPGDIRVNGASADAGALVKPGDSIIVMNSGPAALYQILPHAGVTPEDAGAGGRLVMQVQGRPAAFTTPVNDGDEVVIRYEQ
;
A
#
# COMPACT_ATOMS: atom_id res chain seq x y z
N MET A 1 58.65 -11.09 -1.61
CA MET A 1 57.43 -11.12 -0.77
C MET A 1 57.21 -9.68 -0.36
N THR A 2 56.38 -8.96 -1.11
CA THR A 2 56.13 -7.54 -0.86
C THR A 2 54.69 -7.44 -0.40
N ASP A 3 54.54 -7.12 0.88
CA ASP A 3 53.29 -6.95 1.59
C ASP A 3 52.78 -5.53 1.31
N GLY A 4 51.52 -5.40 0.88
CA GLY A 4 50.98 -4.13 0.39
C GLY A 4 49.60 -4.20 -0.28
N ASP A 5 48.98 -5.38 -0.36
CA ASP A 5 47.61 -5.47 -0.89
C ASP A 5 46.62 -4.93 0.14
N VAL A 6 46.13 -3.72 -0.13
CA VAL A 6 44.96 -3.15 0.55
C VAL A 6 43.72 -3.76 -0.07
N TRP A 7 43.06 -4.64 0.69
CA TRP A 7 41.73 -5.13 0.32
C TRP A 7 40.70 -4.09 0.75
N GLU A 8 40.21 -3.29 -0.20
CA GLU A 8 38.96 -2.56 0.00
C GLU A 8 37.83 -3.59 0.07
N ILE A 9 37.33 -3.83 1.28
CA ILE A 9 36.05 -4.51 1.45
C ILE A 9 34.99 -3.55 0.91
N LEU A 10 34.64 -3.70 -0.36
CA LEU A 10 33.41 -3.15 -0.91
C LEU A 10 32.28 -3.79 -0.10
N GLN A 11 31.77 -3.07 0.91
CA GLN A 11 30.51 -3.46 1.53
C GLN A 11 29.46 -3.37 0.43
N ASP A 12 29.03 -4.53 -0.08
CA ASP A 12 27.92 -4.60 -1.01
C ASP A 12 26.75 -3.81 -0.42
N GLU A 13 26.29 -2.80 -1.16
CA GLU A 13 25.12 -2.04 -0.74
C GLU A 13 23.97 -3.00 -0.50
N PRO A 14 23.23 -2.88 0.62
CA PRO A 14 22.11 -3.74 0.91
C PRO A 14 21.12 -3.74 -0.26
N VAL A 15 20.86 -4.93 -0.82
CA VAL A 15 19.85 -5.10 -1.87
C VAL A 15 18.48 -5.14 -1.21
N THR A 16 17.58 -4.28 -1.69
CA THR A 16 16.18 -4.22 -1.22
C THR A 16 15.22 -4.80 -2.25
N VAL A 17 14.01 -5.17 -1.82
CA VAL A 17 12.93 -5.56 -2.72
C VAL A 17 12.73 -4.50 -3.82
N ARG A 18 12.70 -3.20 -3.46
CA ARG A 18 12.57 -2.09 -4.41
C ARG A 18 13.60 -2.18 -5.52
N ARG A 19 14.87 -2.40 -5.18
CA ARG A 19 15.97 -2.47 -6.16
C ARG A 19 15.79 -3.65 -7.10
N VAL A 20 15.37 -4.81 -6.58
CA VAL A 20 15.08 -5.99 -7.40
C VAL A 20 13.91 -5.73 -8.36
N LEU A 21 12.80 -5.20 -7.85
CA LEU A 21 11.63 -4.91 -8.67
C LEU A 21 11.93 -3.87 -9.76
N GLN A 22 12.66 -2.81 -9.43
CA GLN A 22 13.11 -1.80 -10.39
C GLN A 22 14.00 -2.39 -11.47
N HIS A 23 14.95 -3.26 -11.10
CA HIS A 23 15.84 -3.92 -12.05
C HIS A 23 15.07 -4.84 -13.02
N LEU A 24 14.01 -5.49 -12.55
CA LEU A 24 13.15 -6.37 -13.35
C LEU A 24 12.02 -5.63 -14.09
N GLY A 25 11.87 -4.32 -13.89
CA GLY A 25 10.77 -3.55 -14.46
C GLY A 25 9.38 -3.91 -13.90
N ILE A 26 9.33 -4.46 -12.69
CA ILE A 26 8.07 -4.84 -12.01
C ILE A 26 7.58 -3.67 -11.16
N VAL A 27 6.32 -3.30 -11.35
CA VAL A 27 5.65 -2.27 -10.54
C VAL A 27 4.80 -2.95 -9.47
N ALA A 28 5.12 -2.72 -8.19
CA ALA A 28 4.35 -3.18 -7.04
C ALA A 28 3.31 -2.14 -6.61
N GLU A 29 2.52 -1.68 -7.57
CA GLU A 29 1.40 -0.79 -7.36
C GLU A 29 0.19 -1.36 -8.07
N ARG A 30 -0.98 -1.18 -7.47
CA ARG A 30 -2.26 -1.56 -8.05
C ARG A 30 -3.24 -0.41 -7.95
N ARG A 31 -4.30 -0.49 -8.74
CA ARG A 31 -5.44 0.43 -8.65
C ARG A 31 -6.65 -0.34 -8.16
N LEU A 32 -7.41 0.28 -7.26
CA LEU A 32 -8.71 -0.18 -6.84
C LEU A 32 -9.76 0.81 -7.37
N HIS A 33 -10.69 0.32 -8.17
CA HIS A 33 -11.76 1.13 -8.73
C HIS A 33 -12.99 1.00 -7.83
N ILE A 34 -13.49 2.11 -7.29
CA ILE A 34 -14.64 2.15 -6.38
C ILE A 34 -15.59 3.30 -6.74
N ILE A 35 -16.77 3.31 -6.14
CA ILE A 35 -17.68 4.45 -6.13
C ILE A 35 -17.55 5.11 -4.76
N LEU A 36 -16.78 6.19 -4.66
CA LEU A 36 -16.52 6.90 -3.41
C LEU A 36 -17.40 8.14 -3.33
N ASN A 37 -18.30 8.20 -2.35
CA ASN A 37 -19.24 9.30 -2.17
C ASN A 37 -20.06 9.62 -3.45
N GLY A 38 -20.36 8.59 -4.25
CA GLY A 38 -21.07 8.70 -5.53
C GLY A 38 -20.18 8.98 -6.76
N GLU A 39 -18.88 9.22 -6.58
CA GLU A 39 -17.94 9.45 -7.67
C GLU A 39 -17.10 8.20 -8.00
N LYS A 40 -16.88 7.93 -9.29
CA LYS A 40 -15.98 6.84 -9.71
C LYS A 40 -14.53 7.22 -9.44
N THR A 41 -13.91 6.53 -8.48
CA THR A 41 -12.56 6.86 -8.01
C THR A 41 -11.62 5.68 -8.23
N SER A 42 -10.44 5.97 -8.77
CA SER A 42 -9.34 5.01 -8.92
C SER A 42 -8.30 5.26 -7.82
N VAL A 43 -8.28 4.41 -6.79
CA VAL A 43 -7.39 4.55 -5.64
C VAL A 43 -6.07 3.82 -5.91
N PRO A 44 -4.92 4.52 -5.93
CA PRO A 44 -3.62 3.87 -6.00
C PRO A 44 -3.29 3.21 -4.66
N LEU A 45 -2.87 1.95 -4.70
CA LEU A 45 -2.51 1.17 -3.52
C LEU A 45 -1.19 0.45 -3.77
N PRO A 46 -0.38 0.24 -2.71
CA PRO A 46 0.76 -0.66 -2.82
C PRO A 46 0.28 -2.08 -3.15
N GLY A 47 1.06 -2.79 -3.97
CA GLY A 47 0.92 -4.23 -4.14
C GLY A 47 1.25 -4.97 -2.85
N ASP A 48 0.68 -6.16 -2.67
CA ASP A 48 1.03 -7.05 -1.56
C ASP A 48 2.35 -7.75 -1.90
N ILE A 49 3.41 -7.39 -1.17
CA ILE A 49 4.75 -7.93 -1.34
C ILE A 49 4.96 -8.99 -0.26
N ARG A 50 5.40 -10.19 -0.68
CA ARG A 50 5.87 -11.24 0.22
C ARG A 50 7.30 -11.64 -0.09
N VAL A 51 8.15 -11.67 0.93
CA VAL A 51 9.51 -12.22 0.86
C VAL A 51 9.53 -13.53 1.65
N ASN A 52 9.88 -14.63 1.00
CA ASN A 52 9.86 -15.99 1.58
C ASN A 52 8.51 -16.34 2.25
N GLY A 53 7.41 -15.84 1.69
CA GLY A 53 6.05 -16.06 2.19
C GLY A 53 5.61 -15.10 3.32
N ALA A 54 6.49 -14.28 3.88
CA ALA A 54 6.15 -13.27 4.88
C ALA A 54 5.83 -11.92 4.23
N SER A 55 4.83 -11.20 4.76
CA SER A 55 4.52 -9.83 4.30
C SER A 55 5.72 -8.91 4.52
N ALA A 56 6.05 -8.13 3.50
CA ALA A 56 7.18 -7.23 3.48
C ALA A 56 6.81 -5.93 2.75
N ASP A 57 7.62 -4.89 2.93
CA ASP A 57 7.54 -3.67 2.15
C ASP A 57 8.68 -3.58 1.13
N ALA A 58 8.63 -2.56 0.27
CA ALA A 58 9.63 -2.36 -0.78
C ALA A 58 11.05 -2.06 -0.23
N GLY A 59 11.18 -1.61 1.02
CA GLY A 59 12.46 -1.37 1.69
C GLY A 59 13.07 -2.62 2.33
N ALA A 60 12.34 -3.73 2.38
CA ALA A 60 12.84 -4.97 2.96
C ALA A 60 14.12 -5.45 2.26
N LEU A 61 15.09 -5.89 3.07
CA LEU A 61 16.35 -6.44 2.61
C LEU A 61 16.13 -7.83 2.00
N VAL A 62 16.87 -8.13 0.94
CA VAL A 62 16.82 -9.44 0.26
C VAL A 62 18.22 -9.98 0.05
N LYS A 63 18.33 -11.31 0.06
CA LYS A 63 19.57 -12.06 -0.15
C LYS A 63 19.44 -12.96 -1.37
N PRO A 64 20.56 -13.36 -2.00
CA PRO A 64 20.52 -14.38 -3.05
C PRO A 64 19.78 -15.63 -2.57
N GLY A 65 18.81 -16.08 -3.36
CA GLY A 65 17.95 -17.23 -3.04
C GLY A 65 16.60 -16.89 -2.40
N ASP A 66 16.37 -15.64 -1.99
CA ASP A 66 15.06 -15.22 -1.49
C ASP A 66 14.00 -15.25 -2.61
N SER A 67 12.79 -15.70 -2.25
CA SER A 67 11.62 -15.67 -3.13
C SER A 67 10.80 -14.41 -2.87
N ILE A 68 10.58 -13.60 -3.91
CA ILE A 68 9.75 -12.39 -3.85
C ILE A 68 8.49 -12.62 -4.67
N ILE A 69 7.33 -12.50 -4.02
CA ILE A 69 6.01 -12.57 -4.66
C ILE A 69 5.37 -11.20 -4.56
N VAL A 70 4.89 -10.68 -5.69
CA VAL A 70 4.14 -9.42 -5.76
C VAL A 70 2.74 -9.72 -6.26
N MET A 71 1.73 -9.33 -5.49
CA MET A 71 0.32 -9.50 -5.81
C MET A 71 -0.35 -8.13 -5.98
N ASN A 72 -0.78 -7.83 -7.21
CA ASN A 72 -1.40 -6.55 -7.56
C ASN A 72 -2.94 -6.60 -7.57
N SER A 73 -3.51 -7.46 -6.73
CA SER A 73 -4.96 -7.68 -6.64
C SER A 73 -5.40 -7.99 -5.22
N GLY A 74 -6.66 -7.70 -4.90
CA GLY A 74 -7.28 -8.06 -3.62
C GLY A 74 -7.94 -6.88 -2.92
N PRO A 75 -8.61 -7.14 -1.79
CA PRO A 75 -9.28 -6.10 -1.03
C PRO A 75 -8.27 -5.10 -0.46
N ALA A 76 -8.71 -3.86 -0.30
CA ALA A 76 -8.04 -2.86 0.52
C ALA A 76 -8.75 -2.74 1.86
N ALA A 77 -8.03 -2.35 2.91
CA ALA A 77 -8.71 -1.91 4.13
C ALA A 77 -9.28 -0.50 3.92
N LEU A 78 -10.46 -0.22 4.47
CA LEU A 78 -11.15 1.07 4.30
C LEU A 78 -10.28 2.27 4.68
N TYR A 79 -9.41 2.16 5.68
CA TYR A 79 -8.51 3.26 6.08
C TYR A 79 -7.58 3.71 4.95
N GLN A 80 -7.26 2.83 3.99
CA GLN A 80 -6.43 3.15 2.83
C GLN A 80 -7.20 4.03 1.82
N ILE A 81 -8.53 4.06 1.90
CA ILE A 81 -9.41 4.86 1.04
C ILE A 81 -9.64 6.25 1.61
N LEU A 82 -9.57 6.42 2.94
CA LEU A 82 -9.85 7.69 3.63
C LEU A 82 -9.15 8.92 3.02
N PRO A 83 -7.86 8.89 2.66
CA PRO A 83 -7.19 10.05 2.07
C PRO A 83 -7.78 10.51 0.73
N HIS A 84 -8.50 9.61 0.04
CA HIS A 84 -9.13 9.87 -1.24
C HIS A 84 -10.57 10.36 -1.11
N ALA A 85 -11.16 10.32 0.09
CA ALA A 85 -12.54 10.74 0.32
C ALA A 85 -12.73 12.26 0.32
N GLY A 86 -11.64 13.04 0.29
CA GLY A 86 -11.69 14.49 0.33
C GLY A 86 -12.25 15.06 1.64
N VAL A 87 -12.35 14.24 2.69
CA VAL A 87 -12.78 14.69 4.02
C VAL A 87 -11.65 15.48 4.67
N THR A 88 -11.97 16.71 5.04
CA THR A 88 -11.07 17.63 5.71
C THR A 88 -11.46 17.80 7.17
N PRO A 89 -10.54 18.23 8.05
CA PRO A 89 -10.90 18.58 9.43
C PRO A 89 -11.97 19.68 9.52
N GLU A 90 -12.09 20.53 8.49
CA GLU A 90 -13.11 21.60 8.42
C GLU A 90 -14.52 21.01 8.29
N ASP A 91 -14.66 19.90 7.55
CA ASP A 91 -15.93 19.18 7.38
C ASP A 91 -16.44 18.58 8.69
N ALA A 92 -15.55 18.36 9.67
CA ALA A 92 -15.90 17.79 10.96
C ALA A 92 -16.68 18.76 11.85
N GLY A 93 -16.59 20.07 11.65
CA GLY A 93 -17.22 21.05 12.55
C GLY A 93 -16.89 20.83 14.04
N ALA A 94 -17.72 21.37 14.94
CA ALA A 94 -17.57 21.19 16.38
C ALA A 94 -18.14 19.84 16.85
N GLY A 95 -17.48 18.74 16.48
CA GLY A 95 -17.80 17.39 16.99
C GLY A 95 -18.55 16.47 16.01
N GLY A 96 -18.47 16.75 14.71
CA GLY A 96 -19.06 15.93 13.67
C GLY A 96 -18.53 14.50 13.69
N ARG A 97 -19.45 13.55 13.52
CA ARG A 97 -19.13 12.12 13.54
C ARG A 97 -18.73 11.68 12.15
N LEU A 98 -17.59 11.03 12.02
CA LEU A 98 -17.21 10.38 10.76
C LEU A 98 -18.12 9.16 10.51
N VAL A 99 -18.88 9.22 9.43
CA VAL A 99 -19.66 8.11 8.90
C VAL A 99 -18.83 7.40 7.86
N MET A 100 -18.75 6.08 8.02
CA MET A 100 -18.08 5.17 7.10
C MET A 100 -19.03 4.03 6.76
N GLN A 101 -19.28 3.81 5.47
CA GLN A 101 -20.07 2.69 4.99
C GLN A 101 -19.42 2.05 3.77
N VAL A 102 -19.62 0.73 3.65
CA VAL A 102 -19.29 -0.05 2.45
C VAL A 102 -20.56 -0.78 2.04
N GLN A 103 -20.99 -0.60 0.80
CA GLN A 103 -22.23 -1.17 0.26
C GLN A 103 -23.45 -0.86 1.15
N GLY A 104 -23.55 0.40 1.61
CA GLY A 104 -24.63 0.89 2.47
C GLY A 104 -24.64 0.35 3.92
N ARG A 105 -23.63 -0.41 4.33
CA ARG A 105 -23.52 -0.95 5.70
C ARG A 105 -22.46 -0.22 6.50
N PRO A 106 -22.68 0.04 7.81
CA PRO A 106 -21.64 0.60 8.69
C PRO A 106 -20.34 -0.20 8.61
N ALA A 107 -19.22 0.51 8.44
CA ALA A 107 -17.92 -0.08 8.25
C ALA A 107 -16.92 0.40 9.32
N ALA A 108 -15.94 -0.45 9.62
CA ALA A 108 -14.79 -0.14 10.45
C ALA A 108 -13.58 0.20 9.56
N PHE A 109 -12.53 0.78 10.15
CA PHE A 109 -11.29 1.14 9.44
C PHE A 109 -10.65 -0.03 8.68
N THR A 110 -10.79 -1.25 9.19
CA THR A 110 -10.19 -2.45 8.60
C THR A 110 -11.17 -3.25 7.72
N THR A 111 -12.40 -2.76 7.54
CA THR A 111 -13.38 -3.42 6.66
C THR A 111 -12.80 -3.55 5.25
N PRO A 112 -12.86 -4.75 4.63
CA PRO A 112 -12.36 -4.94 3.28
C PRO A 112 -13.24 -4.21 2.26
N VAL A 113 -12.57 -3.54 1.31
CA VAL A 113 -13.16 -2.85 0.16
C VAL A 113 -12.62 -3.53 -1.10
N ASN A 114 -13.53 -4.00 -1.94
CA ASN A 114 -13.23 -4.68 -3.19
C ASN A 114 -13.43 -3.75 -4.38
N ASP A 115 -12.95 -4.19 -5.54
CA ASP A 115 -13.18 -3.46 -6.79
C ASP A 115 -14.68 -3.42 -7.10
N GLY A 116 -15.16 -2.25 -7.51
CA GLY A 116 -16.57 -1.96 -7.76
C GLY A 116 -17.39 -1.60 -6.53
N ASP A 117 -16.83 -1.67 -5.31
CA ASP A 117 -17.60 -1.37 -4.10
C ASP A 117 -18.02 0.10 -4.02
N GLU A 118 -19.21 0.33 -3.49
CA GLU A 118 -19.67 1.66 -3.08
C GLU A 118 -19.19 1.95 -1.66
N VAL A 119 -18.55 3.11 -1.48
CA VAL A 119 -17.96 3.56 -0.22
C VAL A 119 -18.47 4.96 0.10
N VAL A 120 -18.99 5.14 1.30
CA VAL A 120 -19.41 6.45 1.81
C VAL A 120 -18.52 6.83 2.98
N ILE A 121 -17.82 7.96 2.87
CA ILE A 121 -16.97 8.54 3.91
C ILE A 121 -17.30 10.03 3.98
N ARG A 122 -17.94 10.46 5.07
CA ARG A 122 -18.33 11.86 5.28
C ARG A 122 -18.52 12.16 6.76
N TYR A 123 -18.46 13.43 7.14
CA TYR A 123 -18.91 13.85 8.47
C TYR A 123 -20.43 14.06 8.50
N GLU A 124 -21.08 13.60 9.57
CA GLU A 124 -22.45 13.99 9.90
C GLU A 124 -22.44 15.20 10.82
N GLN A 125 -23.29 16.18 10.47
CA GLN A 125 -23.57 17.39 11.25
C GLN A 125 -24.76 17.16 12.19
#